data_AF-A0A0N1H395-F1
#
_entry.id   AF-A0A0N1H395-F1
#
_cell.length_a   1.000
_cell.length_b   1.000
_cell.length_c   1.000
_cell.angle_alpha   90.00
_cell.angle_beta   90.00
_cell.angle_gamma   90.00
#
_symmetry.space_group_name_H-M   'P 1'
#
loop_
_entity.id
_entity.type
_entity.pdbx_description
1 polymer ?
#
loop_
_entity_poly.entity_id
_entity_poly.type
_entity_poly.pdbx_seq_one_letter_code
_entity_poly.pdbx_strand_id
1 'polypeptide(L)'
;MSPSEATIPSDDEIVSAVEAAKHSNPSASRNDIFALVKTLNSWTISNKQIKKAVDPKPPPPPTIIGPALPPITLPKDALAAQQAYKDTSTRLFRLYGRGEHDYGCSPNSDQQIRIDIMHKRLLDVGCPGPFHDDDKEIVGSAMPLQEMLKFYYAAGKQVGLTKEDVARQLEAEYGVNPLPYEVVESEETRKERQEVYAKNLGEGKKKILLRAPEARKYIQLDAKGEPVFDEKVHGEFTVLVVKIKKGDGLTEFGRV
;
A
#
# COMPACT_ATOMS: atom_id res chain seq x y z
N MET A 1 3.91 2.13 58.67
CA MET A 1 3.40 2.84 57.47
C MET A 1 3.54 1.89 56.30
N SER A 2 2.44 1.31 55.86
CA SER A 2 2.43 0.44 54.68
C SER A 2 2.67 1.29 53.43
N PRO A 3 3.50 0.83 52.47
CA PRO A 3 3.65 1.53 51.19
C PRO A 3 2.28 1.57 50.50
N SER A 4 1.79 2.77 50.20
CA SER A 4 0.62 2.97 49.35
C SER A 4 0.91 2.33 48.01
N GLU A 5 0.12 1.34 47.59
CA GLU A 5 0.18 0.79 46.25
C GLU A 5 -0.03 1.94 45.25
N ALA A 6 0.89 2.08 44.29
CA ALA A 6 0.77 3.09 43.25
C ALA A 6 -0.32 2.65 42.27
N THR A 7 -1.51 3.24 42.40
CA THR A 7 -2.63 3.00 41.49
C THR A 7 -2.25 3.44 40.07
N ILE A 8 -2.35 2.52 39.11
CA ILE A 8 -2.13 2.81 37.69
C ILE A 8 -3.36 3.58 37.18
N PRO A 9 -3.20 4.78 36.60
CA PRO A 9 -4.32 5.57 36.10
C PRO A 9 -4.94 4.93 34.85
N SER A 10 -6.25 5.11 34.71
CA SER A 10 -7.02 4.74 33.52
C SER A 10 -6.76 5.69 32.35
N ASP A 11 -7.07 5.23 31.12
CA ASP A 11 -6.90 6.06 29.91
C ASP A 11 -7.73 7.35 29.99
N ASP A 12 -8.94 7.30 30.57
CA ASP A 12 -9.83 8.47 30.75
C ASP A 12 -9.26 9.50 31.74
N GLU A 13 -8.64 9.03 32.83
CA GLU A 13 -7.94 9.90 33.78
C GLU A 13 -6.74 10.57 33.13
N ILE A 14 -5.98 9.83 32.32
CA ILE A 14 -4.83 10.37 31.57
C ILE A 14 -5.28 11.44 30.58
N VAL A 15 -6.36 11.20 29.82
CA VAL A 15 -6.91 12.16 28.85
C VAL A 15 -7.35 13.43 29.57
N SER A 16 -8.14 13.30 30.63
CA SER A 16 -8.66 14.42 31.42
C SER A 16 -7.53 15.29 31.98
N ALA A 17 -6.47 14.66 32.51
CA ALA A 17 -5.31 15.37 33.05
C ALA A 17 -4.51 16.10 31.96
N VAL A 18 -4.38 15.51 30.78
CA VAL A 18 -3.70 16.14 29.63
C VAL A 18 -4.48 17.34 29.11
N GLU A 19 -5.81 17.26 29.05
CA GLU A 19 -6.66 18.39 28.65
C GLU A 19 -6.60 19.55 29.64
N ALA A 20 -6.68 19.25 30.94
CA ALA A 20 -6.51 20.24 31.99
C ALA A 20 -5.14 20.94 31.90
N ALA A 21 -4.06 20.16 31.72
CA ALA A 21 -2.71 20.69 31.57
C ALA A 21 -2.54 21.59 30.33
N LYS A 22 -3.14 21.21 29.20
CA LYS A 22 -3.15 22.01 27.96
C LYS A 22 -3.93 23.31 28.14
N HIS A 23 -5.07 23.27 28.83
CA HIS A 23 -5.89 24.45 29.08
C HIS A 23 -5.17 25.47 29.95
N SER A 24 -4.45 25.00 30.98
CA SER A 24 -3.64 25.85 31.84
C SER A 24 -2.34 26.34 31.19
N ASN A 25 -1.82 25.65 30.16
CA ASN A 25 -0.54 25.96 29.53
C ASN A 25 -0.63 25.90 27.99
N PRO A 26 -1.34 26.85 27.34
CA PRO A 26 -1.62 26.79 25.91
C PRO A 26 -0.38 26.93 25.01
N SER A 27 0.74 27.46 25.53
CA SER A 27 2.01 27.63 24.80
C SER A 27 3.02 26.51 25.04
N ALA A 28 2.74 25.56 25.94
CA ALA A 28 3.69 24.51 26.31
C ALA A 28 3.80 23.44 25.21
N SER A 29 4.99 22.89 25.02
CA SER A 29 5.18 21.81 24.07
C SER A 29 4.51 20.52 24.57
N ARG A 30 4.22 19.59 23.66
CA ARG A 30 3.59 18.31 24.00
C ARG A 30 4.36 17.51 25.05
N ASN A 31 5.70 17.56 25.01
CA ASN A 31 6.54 16.87 25.99
C ASN A 31 6.49 17.56 27.37
N ASP A 32 6.39 18.89 27.38
CA ASP A 32 6.24 19.67 28.63
C ASP A 32 4.90 19.36 29.29
N ILE A 33 3.82 19.26 28.50
CA ILE A 33 2.50 18.84 28.98
C ILE A 33 2.57 17.43 29.59
N PHE A 34 3.26 16.49 28.96
CA PHE A 34 3.40 15.12 29.50
C PHE A 34 4.22 15.07 30.79
N ALA A 35 5.31 15.85 30.86
CA ALA A 35 6.10 15.99 32.08
C ALA A 35 5.28 16.62 33.22
N LEU A 36 4.47 17.63 32.90
CA LEU A 36 3.60 18.33 33.82
C LEU A 36 2.51 17.41 34.38
N VAL A 37 1.84 16.63 33.52
CA VAL A 37 0.80 15.67 33.93
C VAL A 37 1.34 14.62 34.89
N LYS A 38 2.54 14.09 34.65
CA LYS A 38 3.18 13.13 35.57
C LYS A 38 3.49 13.75 36.93
N THR A 39 4.02 14.98 36.91
CA THR A 39 4.39 15.71 38.13
C THR A 39 3.15 16.06 38.96
N LEU A 40 2.11 16.60 38.34
CA LEU A 40 0.88 17.04 39.03
C LEU A 40 0.09 15.88 39.65
N ASN A 41 0.11 14.71 39.01
CA ASN A 41 -0.67 13.55 39.45
C ASN A 41 0.18 12.48 40.15
N SER A 42 1.48 12.74 40.36
CA SER A 42 2.44 11.77 40.92
C SER A 42 2.44 10.42 40.19
N TRP A 43 2.21 10.43 38.88
CA TRP A 43 2.10 9.21 38.07
C TRP A 43 3.45 8.73 37.56
N THR A 44 3.71 7.43 37.72
CA THR A 44 4.90 6.76 37.17
C THR A 44 4.54 6.05 35.85
N ILE A 45 4.09 6.81 34.85
CA ILE A 45 3.70 6.29 33.53
C ILE A 45 4.66 6.76 32.42
N SER A 46 4.82 5.95 31.37
CA SER A 46 5.65 6.28 30.20
C SER A 46 4.97 7.30 29.28
N ASN A 47 5.76 8.04 28.50
CA ASN A 47 5.20 8.93 27.46
C ASN A 47 4.44 8.14 26.39
N LYS A 48 4.79 6.86 26.19
CA LYS A 48 4.09 5.95 25.27
C LYS A 48 2.67 5.66 25.72
N GLN A 49 2.45 5.46 27.03
CA GLN A 49 1.11 5.27 27.60
C GLN A 49 0.27 6.53 27.47
N ILE A 50 0.82 7.70 27.80
CA ILE A 50 0.12 8.98 27.65
C ILE A 50 -0.25 9.22 26.18
N LYS A 51 0.68 8.95 25.25
CA LYS A 51 0.42 9.08 23.81
C LYS A 51 -0.69 8.14 23.34
N LYS A 52 -0.73 6.89 23.84
CA LYS A 52 -1.75 5.90 23.49
C LYS A 52 -3.15 6.33 23.93
N ALA A 53 -3.27 6.92 25.12
CA ALA A 53 -4.55 7.39 25.65
C ALA A 53 -5.06 8.65 24.91
N VAL A 54 -4.16 9.59 24.60
CA VAL A 54 -4.52 10.90 23.99
C VAL A 54 -4.73 10.81 22.48
N ASP A 55 -3.98 9.94 21.79
CA ASP A 55 -4.13 9.69 20.35
C ASP A 55 -4.56 8.22 20.16
N PRO A 56 -5.80 7.83 20.51
CA PRO A 56 -6.26 6.48 20.28
C PRO A 56 -6.16 6.17 18.79
N LYS A 57 -5.47 5.06 18.45
CA LYS A 57 -5.41 4.58 17.06
C LYS A 57 -6.87 4.45 16.59
N PRO A 58 -7.26 5.05 15.45
CA PRO A 58 -8.64 4.99 15.00
C PRO A 58 -9.06 3.52 14.97
N PRO A 59 -10.28 3.19 15.46
CA PRO A 59 -10.80 1.84 15.33
C PRO A 59 -10.72 1.46 13.84
N PRO A 60 -10.35 0.22 13.51
CA PRO A 60 -10.38 -0.22 12.13
C PRO A 60 -11.77 0.09 11.56
N PRO A 61 -11.87 0.63 10.34
CA PRO A 61 -13.16 0.98 9.77
C PRO A 61 -14.10 -0.22 9.87
N PRO A 62 -15.38 -0.02 10.22
CA PRO A 62 -16.33 -1.11 10.35
C PRO A 62 -16.37 -1.87 9.04
N THR A 63 -16.00 -3.15 9.10
CA THR A 63 -16.13 -4.07 7.97
C THR A 63 -17.59 -4.12 7.59
N ILE A 64 -17.95 -3.53 6.44
CA ILE A 64 -19.29 -3.68 5.88
C ILE A 64 -19.38 -5.15 5.45
N ILE A 65 -19.96 -5.99 6.31
CA ILE A 65 -20.19 -7.41 6.03
C ILE A 65 -21.37 -7.50 5.07
N GLY A 66 -21.10 -7.28 3.78
CA GLY A 66 -21.91 -7.89 2.73
C GLY A 66 -21.80 -9.43 2.83
N PRO A 67 -22.68 -10.18 2.15
CA PRO A 67 -22.53 -11.64 2.08
C PRO A 67 -21.09 -11.97 1.66
N ALA A 68 -20.39 -12.72 2.51
CA ALA A 68 -18.98 -13.02 2.31
C ALA A 68 -18.81 -13.72 0.96
N LEU A 69 -18.24 -13.01 -0.01
CA LEU A 69 -17.94 -13.59 -1.31
C LEU A 69 -16.97 -14.77 -1.11
N PRO A 70 -17.12 -15.86 -1.87
CA PRO A 70 -16.23 -17.00 -1.74
C PRO A 70 -14.77 -16.57 -1.90
N PRO A 71 -13.84 -17.20 -1.17
CA PRO A 71 -12.42 -16.90 -1.28
C PRO A 71 -11.92 -17.17 -2.70
N ILE A 72 -10.97 -16.36 -3.18
CA ILE A 72 -10.28 -16.63 -4.44
C ILE A 72 -9.54 -17.97 -4.34
N THR A 73 -9.52 -18.74 -5.43
CA THR A 73 -8.76 -19.99 -5.50
C THR A 73 -7.36 -19.67 -5.99
N LEU A 74 -6.35 -20.00 -5.18
CA LEU A 74 -4.95 -19.80 -5.49
C LEU A 74 -4.28 -21.13 -5.82
N PRO A 75 -3.32 -21.17 -6.76
CA PRO A 75 -2.49 -22.35 -6.97
C PRO A 75 -1.64 -22.65 -5.74
N LYS A 76 -1.26 -23.92 -5.57
CA LYS A 76 -0.45 -24.38 -4.44
C LYS A 76 0.93 -23.70 -4.38
N ASP A 77 1.52 -23.45 -5.54
CA ASP A 77 2.77 -22.72 -5.69
C ASP A 77 2.50 -21.44 -6.48
N ALA A 78 2.01 -20.42 -5.77
CA ALA A 78 1.58 -19.18 -6.39
C ALA A 78 2.72 -18.37 -6.99
N LEU A 79 3.90 -18.40 -6.37
CA LEU A 79 5.07 -17.73 -6.90
C LEU A 79 5.50 -18.35 -8.23
N ALA A 80 5.64 -19.68 -8.29
CA ALA A 80 6.03 -20.36 -9.52
C ALA A 80 4.97 -20.18 -10.63
N ALA A 81 3.68 -20.23 -10.27
CA ALA A 81 2.60 -19.95 -11.22
C ALA A 81 2.66 -18.52 -11.77
N GLN A 82 2.96 -17.53 -10.93
CA GLN A 82 3.10 -16.14 -11.34
C GLN A 82 4.32 -15.91 -12.25
N GLN A 83 5.44 -16.57 -11.93
CA GLN A 83 6.64 -16.53 -12.76
C GLN A 83 6.39 -17.17 -14.13
N ALA A 84 5.80 -18.36 -14.16
CA ALA A 84 5.44 -19.04 -15.42
C ALA A 84 4.47 -18.21 -16.26
N TYR A 85 3.51 -17.54 -15.62
CA TYR A 85 2.62 -16.62 -16.30
C TYR A 85 3.38 -15.44 -16.92
N LYS A 86 4.26 -14.79 -16.16
CA LYS A 86 5.07 -13.67 -16.65
C LYS A 86 5.98 -14.06 -17.83
N ASP A 87 6.50 -15.29 -17.83
CA ASP A 87 7.38 -15.79 -18.89
C ASP A 87 6.64 -16.14 -20.19
N THR A 88 5.34 -16.41 -20.11
CA THR A 88 4.54 -16.91 -21.25
C THR A 88 3.48 -15.93 -21.75
N SER A 89 3.05 -14.99 -20.89
CA SER A 89 2.02 -14.00 -21.20
C SER A 89 2.63 -12.73 -21.78
N THR A 90 1.84 -12.01 -22.57
CA THR A 90 2.16 -10.62 -22.94
C THR A 90 1.88 -9.62 -21.81
N ARG A 91 1.26 -10.10 -20.72
CA ARG A 91 0.95 -9.33 -19.53
C ARG A 91 1.96 -9.61 -18.44
N LEU A 92 2.15 -8.63 -17.56
CA LEU A 92 3.21 -8.68 -16.55
C LEU A 92 2.85 -9.59 -15.36
N PHE A 93 1.60 -9.56 -14.91
CA PHE A 93 1.17 -10.32 -13.74
C PHE A 93 -0.28 -10.75 -13.88
N ARG A 94 -0.66 -11.82 -13.17
CA ARG A 94 -2.01 -12.37 -13.10
C ARG A 94 -2.65 -12.00 -11.78
N LEU A 95 -3.95 -11.72 -11.78
CA LEU A 95 -4.79 -11.66 -10.58
C LEU A 95 -5.82 -12.78 -10.62
N TYR A 96 -5.97 -13.49 -9.50
CA TYR A 96 -6.92 -14.59 -9.39
C TYR A 96 -8.33 -14.06 -9.06
N GLY A 97 -9.29 -14.37 -9.92
CA GLY A 97 -10.69 -13.95 -9.80
C GLY A 97 -11.56 -14.95 -9.05
N ARG A 98 -12.71 -14.48 -8.56
CA ARG A 98 -13.72 -15.34 -7.90
C ARG A 98 -14.61 -16.12 -8.87
N GLY A 99 -14.76 -15.64 -10.10
CA GLY A 99 -15.67 -16.21 -11.10
C GLY A 99 -15.00 -17.14 -12.11
N GLU A 100 -15.51 -17.13 -13.34
CA GLU A 100 -15.02 -17.94 -14.46
C GLU A 100 -13.66 -17.49 -15.00
N HIS A 101 -13.27 -16.25 -14.69
CA HIS A 101 -12.10 -15.59 -15.25
C HIS A 101 -11.08 -15.26 -14.17
N ASP A 102 -9.82 -15.28 -14.58
CA ASP A 102 -8.75 -14.54 -13.93
C ASP A 102 -8.44 -13.28 -14.75
N TYR A 103 -7.45 -12.51 -14.33
CA TYR A 103 -7.15 -11.24 -14.98
C TYR A 103 -5.67 -11.09 -15.27
N GLY A 104 -5.36 -10.79 -16.54
CA GLY A 104 -4.02 -10.41 -16.95
C GLY A 104 -3.84 -8.92 -16.80
N CYS A 105 -2.74 -8.50 -16.17
CA CYS A 105 -2.51 -7.11 -15.80
C CYS A 105 -1.20 -6.59 -16.39
N SER A 106 -1.22 -5.36 -16.91
CA SER A 106 -0.02 -4.69 -17.43
C SER A 106 -0.06 -3.22 -17.07
N PRO A 107 0.87 -2.73 -16.24
CA PRO A 107 1.01 -1.30 -16.06
C PRO A 107 1.71 -0.69 -17.30
N ASN A 108 1.92 0.62 -17.30
CA ASN A 108 2.77 1.25 -18.32
C ASN A 108 4.23 0.74 -18.24
N SER A 109 5.01 0.92 -19.30
CA SER A 109 6.35 0.34 -19.44
C SER A 109 7.32 0.72 -18.32
N ASP A 110 7.27 1.96 -17.83
CA ASP A 110 8.10 2.42 -16.71
C ASP A 110 7.75 1.66 -15.42
N GLN A 111 6.47 1.45 -15.16
CA GLN A 111 6.01 0.70 -13.99
C GLN A 111 6.23 -0.82 -14.14
N GLN A 112 6.27 -1.36 -15.37
CA GLN A 112 6.66 -2.76 -15.59
C GLN A 112 8.07 -3.01 -15.06
N ILE A 113 9.04 -2.15 -15.43
CA ILE A 113 10.41 -2.24 -14.93
C ILE A 113 10.45 -2.15 -13.39
N ARG A 114 9.64 -1.25 -12.81
CA ARG A 114 9.55 -1.10 -11.35
C ARG A 114 9.06 -2.40 -10.70
N ILE A 115 7.99 -3.01 -11.21
CA ILE A 115 7.46 -4.28 -10.69
C ILE A 115 8.48 -5.41 -10.82
N ASP A 116 9.22 -5.47 -11.92
CA ASP A 116 10.28 -6.48 -12.09
C ASP A 116 11.40 -6.34 -11.07
N ILE A 117 11.83 -5.11 -10.78
CA ILE A 117 12.81 -4.82 -9.74
C ILE A 117 12.26 -5.22 -8.36
N MET A 118 10.99 -4.92 -8.08
CA MET A 118 10.36 -5.25 -6.80
C MET A 118 10.26 -6.76 -6.60
N HIS A 119 9.78 -7.48 -7.62
CA HIS A 119 9.72 -8.93 -7.64
C HIS A 119 11.10 -9.55 -7.40
N LYS A 120 12.12 -9.12 -8.15
CA LYS A 120 13.50 -9.61 -7.96
C LYS A 120 14.01 -9.37 -6.55
N ARG A 121 13.79 -8.18 -5.99
CA ARG A 121 14.22 -7.87 -4.60
C ARG A 121 13.56 -8.77 -3.57
N LEU A 122 12.29 -9.14 -3.77
CA LEU A 122 11.59 -10.07 -2.88
C LEU A 122 12.19 -11.49 -2.99
N LEU A 123 12.54 -11.94 -4.20
CA LEU A 123 13.24 -13.20 -4.41
C LEU A 123 14.64 -13.19 -3.76
N ASP A 124 15.39 -12.10 -3.92
CA ASP A 124 16.74 -11.96 -3.36
C ASP A 124 16.75 -12.00 -1.81
N VAL A 125 15.62 -11.63 -1.18
CA VAL A 125 15.40 -11.72 0.28
C VAL A 125 14.90 -13.11 0.71
N GLY A 126 14.64 -14.02 -0.24
CA GLY A 126 14.28 -15.41 0.04
C GLY A 126 12.78 -15.69 0.08
N CYS A 127 11.94 -14.84 -0.51
CA CYS A 127 10.50 -15.14 -0.62
C CYS A 127 10.27 -16.45 -1.40
N PRO A 128 9.31 -17.31 -0.99
CA PRO A 128 8.28 -17.08 0.04
C PRO A 128 8.67 -17.55 1.46
N GLY A 129 9.95 -17.71 1.77
CA GLY A 129 10.44 -18.13 3.08
C GLY A 129 10.87 -19.61 3.13
N PRO A 130 10.91 -20.23 4.33
CA PRO A 130 10.23 -19.82 5.57
C PRO A 130 10.79 -18.55 6.23
N PHE A 131 9.92 -17.77 6.87
CA PHE A 131 10.29 -16.56 7.62
C PHE A 131 9.89 -16.68 9.10
N HIS A 132 10.75 -16.18 9.99
CA HIS A 132 10.39 -15.93 11.38
C HIS A 132 9.49 -14.68 11.50
N ASP A 133 8.80 -14.51 12.62
CA ASP A 133 7.85 -13.41 12.78
C ASP A 133 8.51 -12.02 12.68
N ASP A 134 9.74 -11.88 13.17
CA ASP A 134 10.53 -10.64 13.01
C ASP A 134 10.86 -10.35 11.53
N ASP A 135 11.17 -11.39 10.75
CA ASP A 135 11.45 -11.25 9.31
C ASP A 135 10.18 -10.91 8.52
N LYS A 136 9.01 -11.42 8.95
CA LYS A 136 7.72 -11.08 8.32
C LYS A 136 7.40 -9.61 8.45
N GLU A 137 7.72 -8.97 9.58
CA GLU A 137 7.53 -7.52 9.70
C GLU A 137 8.45 -6.75 8.75
N ILE A 138 9.71 -7.17 8.63
CA ILE A 138 10.68 -6.54 7.72
C ILE A 138 10.22 -6.68 6.27
N VAL A 139 9.90 -7.89 5.81
CA VAL A 139 9.43 -8.16 4.43
C VAL A 139 8.07 -7.50 4.19
N GLY A 140 7.16 -7.62 5.15
CA GLY A 140 5.81 -7.08 5.13
C GLY A 140 5.77 -5.58 4.97
N SER A 141 6.64 -4.86 5.69
CA SER A 141 6.75 -3.39 5.63
C SER A 141 7.67 -2.89 4.52
N ALA A 142 8.43 -3.76 3.86
CA ALA A 142 9.38 -3.37 2.82
C ALA A 142 8.66 -2.75 1.61
N MET A 143 9.27 -1.69 1.08
CA MET A 143 8.75 -0.96 -0.09
C MET A 143 8.39 -1.88 -1.28
N PRO A 144 9.18 -2.91 -1.66
CA PRO A 144 8.81 -3.78 -2.77
C PRO A 144 7.44 -4.45 -2.64
N LEU A 145 7.13 -5.02 -1.47
CA LEU A 145 5.87 -5.71 -1.25
C LEU A 145 4.70 -4.73 -1.11
N GLN A 146 4.92 -3.61 -0.41
CA GLN A 146 3.92 -2.55 -0.25
C GLN A 146 3.54 -1.88 -1.58
N GLU A 147 4.52 -1.60 -2.45
CA GLU A 147 4.25 -1.04 -3.77
C GLU A 147 3.58 -2.06 -4.70
N MET A 148 3.96 -3.33 -4.64
CA MET A 148 3.23 -4.38 -5.36
C MET A 148 1.78 -4.51 -4.89
N LEU A 149 1.51 -4.40 -3.60
CA LEU A 149 0.14 -4.33 -3.07
C LEU A 149 -0.64 -3.18 -3.72
N LYS A 150 -0.04 -1.99 -3.86
CA LYS A 150 -0.68 -0.85 -4.54
C LYS A 150 -0.99 -1.15 -6.02
N PHE A 151 -0.05 -1.73 -6.77
CA PHE A 151 -0.28 -2.10 -8.18
C PHE A 151 -1.34 -3.19 -8.35
N TYR A 152 -1.24 -4.27 -7.58
CA TYR A 152 -2.17 -5.38 -7.65
C TYR A 152 -3.56 -4.93 -7.20
N TYR A 153 -3.66 -4.07 -6.18
CA TYR A 153 -4.93 -3.53 -5.73
C TYR A 153 -5.54 -2.53 -6.72
N ALA A 154 -4.73 -1.68 -7.36
CA ALA A 154 -5.22 -0.79 -8.41
C ALA A 154 -5.84 -1.57 -9.58
N ALA A 155 -5.24 -2.71 -9.96
CA ALA A 155 -5.82 -3.63 -10.94
C ALA A 155 -7.04 -4.39 -10.39
N GLY A 156 -6.94 -4.93 -9.18
CA GLY A 156 -8.01 -5.69 -8.53
C GLY A 156 -9.30 -4.88 -8.35
N LYS A 157 -9.18 -3.58 -8.03
CA LYS A 157 -10.31 -2.66 -7.92
C LYS A 157 -11.11 -2.55 -9.22
N GLN A 158 -10.47 -2.63 -10.40
CA GLN A 158 -11.16 -2.58 -11.69
C GLN A 158 -12.04 -3.80 -11.95
N VAL A 159 -11.76 -4.92 -11.28
CA VAL A 159 -12.44 -6.20 -11.47
C VAL A 159 -13.24 -6.64 -10.23
N GLY A 160 -13.41 -5.75 -9.26
CA GLY A 160 -14.19 -6.01 -8.05
C GLY A 160 -13.52 -6.94 -7.03
N LEU A 161 -12.19 -7.07 -7.07
CA LEU A 161 -11.43 -7.73 -6.00
C LEU A 161 -11.23 -6.78 -4.82
N THR A 162 -11.33 -7.32 -3.61
CA THR A 162 -11.04 -6.56 -2.40
C THR A 162 -9.55 -6.51 -2.17
N LYS A 163 -9.11 -5.63 -1.27
CA LYS A 163 -7.70 -5.52 -0.92
C LYS A 163 -7.19 -6.78 -0.23
N GLU A 164 -8.05 -7.44 0.54
CA GLU A 164 -7.80 -8.72 1.22
C GLU A 164 -7.61 -9.87 0.23
N ASP A 165 -8.32 -9.86 -0.91
CA ASP A 165 -8.07 -10.85 -1.98
C ASP A 165 -6.65 -10.71 -2.52
N VAL A 166 -6.28 -9.48 -2.85
CA VAL A 166 -4.96 -9.15 -3.38
C VAL A 166 -3.87 -9.48 -2.37
N ALA A 167 -4.08 -9.13 -1.10
CA ALA A 167 -3.11 -9.40 -0.04
C ALA A 167 -2.91 -10.90 0.20
N ARG A 168 -3.98 -11.71 0.14
CA ARG A 168 -3.89 -13.17 0.20
C ARG A 168 -3.13 -13.75 -0.99
N GLN A 169 -3.33 -13.20 -2.18
CA GLN A 169 -2.53 -13.59 -3.34
C GLN A 169 -1.05 -13.28 -3.12
N LEU A 170 -0.72 -12.06 -2.68
CA LEU A 170 0.67 -11.67 -2.39
C LEU A 170 1.28 -12.48 -1.24
N GLU A 171 0.50 -12.84 -0.23
CA GLU A 171 0.94 -13.75 0.84
C GLU A 171 1.25 -15.15 0.29
N ALA A 172 0.43 -15.67 -0.62
CA ALA A 172 0.71 -16.95 -1.26
C ALA A 172 1.95 -16.91 -2.19
N GLU A 173 2.21 -15.77 -2.83
CA GLU A 173 3.36 -15.57 -3.71
C GLU A 173 4.66 -15.30 -2.93
N TYR A 174 4.61 -14.51 -1.87
CA TYR A 174 5.82 -14.01 -1.19
C TYR A 174 5.93 -14.42 0.28
N GLY A 175 4.99 -15.22 0.79
CA GLY A 175 5.03 -15.80 2.13
C GLY A 175 4.63 -14.87 3.27
N VAL A 176 4.29 -13.60 2.98
CA VAL A 176 3.98 -12.58 3.98
C VAL A 176 2.75 -11.78 3.55
N ASN A 177 1.77 -11.66 4.44
CA ASN A 177 0.62 -10.78 4.24
C ASN A 177 1.04 -9.31 4.42
N PRO A 178 0.92 -8.44 3.40
CA PRO A 178 1.34 -7.05 3.52
C PRO A 178 0.37 -6.13 4.27
N LEU A 179 -0.91 -6.51 4.43
CA LEU A 179 -1.94 -5.63 5.00
C LEU A 179 -1.66 -5.16 6.43
N PRO A 180 -1.21 -6.02 7.37
CA PRO A 180 -0.94 -5.59 8.74
C PRO A 180 0.16 -4.52 8.85
N TYR A 181 1.01 -4.41 7.83
CA TYR A 181 2.17 -3.53 7.79
C TYR A 181 1.98 -2.31 6.89
N GLU A 182 0.79 -2.14 6.33
CA GLU A 182 0.51 -1.03 5.45
C GLU A 182 0.57 0.31 6.19
N VAL A 183 1.39 1.22 5.66
CA VAL A 183 1.41 2.61 6.10
C VAL A 183 0.31 3.36 5.37
N VAL A 184 -0.73 3.75 6.10
CA VAL A 184 -1.79 4.61 5.56
C VAL A 184 -1.20 6.00 5.30
N GLU A 185 -1.02 6.31 4.02
CA GLU A 185 -0.60 7.64 3.58
C GLU A 185 -1.73 8.65 3.79
N SER A 186 -1.37 9.87 4.20
CA SER A 186 -2.33 10.97 4.22
C SER A 186 -2.72 11.34 2.78
N GLU A 187 -3.91 11.92 2.63
CA GLU A 187 -4.38 12.44 1.34
C GLU A 187 -3.42 13.51 0.76
N GLU A 188 -2.78 14.28 1.63
CA GLU A 188 -1.84 15.33 1.26
C GLU A 188 -0.53 14.74 0.72
N THR A 189 0.06 13.76 1.41
CA THR A 189 1.23 13.02 0.93
C THR A 189 0.93 12.28 -0.37
N ARG A 190 -0.28 11.75 -0.54
CA ARG A 190 -0.70 11.11 -1.79
C ARG A 190 -0.73 12.10 -2.95
N LYS A 191 -1.32 13.29 -2.76
CA LYS A 191 -1.35 14.35 -3.78
C LYS A 191 0.05 14.83 -4.15
N GLU A 192 0.89 15.09 -3.16
CA GLU A 192 2.28 15.49 -3.39
C GLU A 192 3.03 14.43 -4.22
N ARG A 193 2.88 13.14 -3.89
CA ARG A 193 3.50 12.06 -4.69
C ARG A 193 2.97 12.06 -6.12
N GLN A 194 1.66 12.20 -6.32
CA GLN A 194 1.04 12.23 -7.66
C GLN A 194 1.55 13.42 -8.49
N GLU A 195 1.69 14.59 -7.89
CA GLU A 195 2.22 15.79 -8.55
C GLU A 195 3.70 15.62 -8.93
N VAL A 196 4.51 15.09 -7.99
CA VAL A 196 5.93 14.79 -8.25
C VAL A 196 6.07 13.75 -9.36
N TYR A 197 5.22 12.73 -9.36
CA TYR A 197 5.19 11.71 -10.40
C TYR A 197 4.82 12.31 -11.76
N ALA A 198 3.73 13.08 -11.83
CA ALA A 198 3.27 13.72 -13.06
C ALA A 198 4.34 14.65 -13.65
N LYS A 199 5.00 15.44 -12.80
CA LYS A 199 6.07 16.36 -13.21
C LYS A 199 7.32 15.62 -13.71
N ASN A 200 7.81 14.63 -12.95
CA ASN A 200 9.09 13.98 -13.24
C ASN A 200 8.97 12.94 -14.36
N LEU A 201 8.02 12.01 -14.21
CA LEU A 201 7.86 10.87 -15.10
C LEU A 201 6.92 11.20 -16.27
N GLY A 202 5.87 11.97 -16.01
CA GLY A 202 4.93 12.42 -17.04
C GLY A 202 5.55 13.44 -17.99
N GLU A 203 5.87 14.63 -17.49
CA GLU A 203 6.32 15.75 -18.32
C GLU A 203 7.81 15.70 -18.61
N GLY A 204 8.64 15.50 -17.57
CA GLY A 204 10.10 15.54 -17.68
C GLY A 204 10.66 14.54 -18.70
N LYS A 205 10.27 13.26 -18.60
CA LYS A 205 10.69 12.24 -19.57
C LYS A 205 10.17 12.51 -20.97
N LYS A 206 8.90 12.93 -21.12
CA LYS A 206 8.35 13.26 -22.44
C LYS A 206 9.12 14.41 -23.10
N LYS A 207 9.50 15.43 -22.34
CA LYS A 207 10.37 16.53 -22.82
C LYS A 207 11.74 16.04 -23.30
N ILE A 208 12.35 15.08 -22.59
CA ILE A 208 13.61 14.46 -23.02
C ILE A 208 13.42 13.69 -24.32
N LEU A 209 12.36 12.87 -24.42
CA LEU A 209 12.05 12.09 -25.61
C LEU A 209 11.76 12.98 -26.82
N LEU A 210 11.06 14.10 -26.63
CA LEU A 210 10.76 15.08 -27.70
C LEU A 210 11.99 15.73 -28.33
N ARG A 211 13.18 15.58 -27.73
CA ARG A 211 14.46 15.94 -28.37
C ARG A 211 14.78 15.05 -29.57
N ALA A 212 14.25 13.83 -29.61
CA ALA A 212 14.28 12.97 -30.78
C ALA A 212 13.11 13.32 -31.71
N PRO A 213 13.34 13.72 -32.98
CA PRO A 213 12.27 14.09 -33.91
C PRO A 213 11.21 12.99 -34.07
N GLU A 214 11.65 11.73 -34.10
CA GLU A 214 10.80 10.54 -34.20
C GLU A 214 9.86 10.34 -33.01
N ALA A 215 10.12 10.93 -31.84
CA ALA A 215 9.21 10.79 -30.69
C ALA A 215 7.93 11.61 -30.86
N ARG A 216 7.94 12.65 -31.71
CA ARG A 216 6.81 13.57 -31.90
C ARG A 216 5.57 12.89 -32.48
N LYS A 217 5.72 11.77 -33.20
CA LYS A 217 4.59 10.95 -33.70
C LYS A 217 3.91 10.12 -32.61
N TYR A 218 4.56 9.92 -31.45
CA TYR A 218 4.04 9.07 -30.38
C TYR A 218 3.63 9.85 -29.13
N ILE A 219 4.10 11.09 -28.97
CA ILE A 219 3.80 11.95 -27.82
C ILE A 219 2.78 13.00 -28.26
N GLN A 220 1.58 12.93 -27.69
CA GLN A 220 0.57 13.96 -27.87
C GLN A 220 1.03 15.28 -27.25
N LEU A 221 0.93 16.35 -28.03
CA LEU A 221 1.25 17.71 -27.63
C LEU A 221 -0.03 18.55 -27.59
N ASP A 222 -0.08 19.49 -26.65
CA ASP A 222 -1.14 20.49 -26.60
C ASP A 222 -0.92 21.63 -27.62
N ALA A 223 -1.80 22.63 -27.62
CA ALA A 223 -1.70 23.79 -28.51
C ALA A 223 -0.43 24.63 -28.30
N LYS A 224 0.27 24.47 -27.17
CA LYS A 224 1.52 25.16 -26.85
C LYS A 224 2.75 24.33 -27.19
N GLY A 225 2.57 23.10 -27.69
CA GLY A 225 3.65 22.16 -27.97
C GLY A 225 4.18 21.43 -26.72
N GLU A 226 3.46 21.51 -25.60
CA GLU A 226 3.82 20.83 -24.36
C GLU A 226 3.23 19.41 -24.35
N PRO A 227 3.94 18.42 -23.78
CA PRO A 227 3.43 17.05 -23.71
C PRO A 227 2.19 16.96 -22.82
N VAL A 228 1.12 16.35 -23.34
CA VAL A 228 -0.12 16.15 -22.57
C VAL A 228 0.08 15.04 -21.53
N PHE A 229 -0.21 15.33 -20.27
CA PHE A 229 -0.32 14.35 -19.20
C PHE A 229 -1.79 14.03 -18.92
N ASP A 230 -2.21 12.82 -19.30
CA ASP A 230 -3.50 12.24 -18.89
C ASP A 230 -3.27 11.29 -17.71
N GLU A 231 -3.76 11.62 -16.52
CA GLU A 231 -3.62 10.79 -15.32
C GLU A 231 -4.24 9.39 -15.47
N LYS A 232 -5.30 9.24 -16.26
CA LYS A 232 -5.94 7.93 -16.47
C LYS A 232 -5.05 6.99 -17.27
N VAL A 233 -4.21 7.53 -18.14
CA VAL A 233 -3.32 6.76 -19.03
C VAL A 233 -1.89 6.69 -18.48
N HIS A 234 -1.43 7.76 -17.86
CA HIS A 234 -0.04 7.95 -17.45
C HIS A 234 0.15 7.96 -15.92
N GLY A 235 -0.92 7.81 -15.14
CA GLY A 235 -0.85 7.79 -13.69
C GLY A 235 0.08 6.71 -13.15
N GLU A 236 0.58 6.92 -11.93
CA GLU A 236 1.52 6.00 -11.27
C GLU A 236 0.96 4.58 -11.15
N PHE A 237 -0.35 4.44 -10.93
CA PHE A 237 -1.02 3.15 -10.77
C PHE A 237 -2.02 2.85 -11.90
N THR A 238 -1.79 3.41 -13.10
CA THR A 238 -2.56 3.01 -14.30
C THR A 238 -2.17 1.60 -14.72
N VAL A 239 -3.15 0.69 -14.71
CA VAL A 239 -2.97 -0.71 -15.11
C VAL A 239 -4.04 -1.09 -16.13
N LEU A 240 -3.61 -1.68 -17.25
CA LEU A 240 -4.47 -2.38 -18.20
C LEU A 240 -4.86 -3.73 -17.59
N VAL A 241 -6.16 -4.01 -17.54
CA VAL A 241 -6.68 -5.28 -17.05
C VAL A 241 -7.50 -5.96 -18.16
N VAL A 242 -7.20 -7.23 -18.42
CA VAL A 242 -7.92 -8.07 -19.39
C VAL A 242 -8.43 -9.34 -18.71
N LYS A 243 -9.59 -9.83 -19.13
CA LYS A 243 -10.10 -11.14 -18.67
C LYS A 243 -9.30 -12.24 -19.35
N ILE A 244 -8.85 -13.21 -18.57
CA ILE A 244 -8.16 -14.41 -19.05
C ILE A 244 -8.85 -15.69 -18.56
N LYS A 245 -8.70 -16.76 -19.33
CA LYS A 245 -9.22 -18.08 -18.96
C LYS A 245 -8.43 -18.66 -17.80
N LYS A 246 -9.10 -19.10 -16.73
CA LYS A 246 -8.44 -19.68 -15.54
C LYS A 246 -7.53 -20.87 -15.83
N GLY A 247 -7.91 -21.72 -16.78
CA GLY A 247 -7.18 -22.95 -17.09
C GLY A 247 -5.78 -22.70 -17.65
N ASP A 248 -5.71 -22.12 -18.84
CA ASP A 248 -4.42 -21.83 -19.49
C ASP A 248 -3.77 -20.54 -18.95
N GLY A 249 -4.54 -19.63 -18.37
CA GLY A 249 -4.08 -18.32 -17.95
C GLY A 249 -3.77 -17.36 -19.10
N LEU A 250 -3.78 -17.79 -20.36
CA LEU A 250 -3.23 -17.04 -21.50
C LEU A 250 -4.29 -16.55 -22.48
N THR A 251 -5.43 -17.25 -22.58
CA THR A 251 -6.49 -16.87 -23.53
C THR A 251 -7.20 -15.61 -23.03
N GLU A 252 -7.04 -14.49 -23.75
CA GLU A 252 -7.67 -13.20 -23.44
C GLU A 252 -9.08 -13.08 -24.04
N PHE A 253 -10.03 -12.54 -23.27
CA PHE A 253 -11.41 -12.26 -23.71
C PHE A 253 -11.70 -10.76 -23.91
N GLY A 254 -10.68 -9.91 -23.81
CA GLY A 254 -10.79 -8.46 -23.95
C GLY A 254 -10.62 -7.69 -22.64
N ARG A 255 -10.69 -6.35 -22.76
CA ARG A 255 -10.50 -5.41 -21.64
C ARG A 255 -11.71 -5.40 -20.70
N VAL A 256 -11.44 -5.13 -19.42
CA VAL A 256 -12.45 -4.89 -18.38
C VAL A 256 -12.88 -3.45 -18.40
#